data_AF-A0A3L7X043-F1
#
_entry.id   AF-A0A3L7X043-F1
#
_cell.length_a   1.000
_cell.length_b   1.000
_cell.length_c   1.000
_cell.angle_alpha   90.00
_cell.angle_beta   90.00
_cell.angle_gamma   90.00
#
_symmetry.space_group_name_H-M   'P 1'
#
loop_
_entity.id
_entity.type
_entity.pdbx_description
1 polymer ?
#
loop_
_entity_poly.entity_id
_entity_poly.type
_entity_poly.pdbx_seq_one_letter_code
_entity_poly.pdbx_strand_id
1 'polypeptide(L)'
;MPHLAAQLRAAAIQRGVLDASVNLSVGEAVRIVRDLPYQRASDRRPETVIEEWRGTCSGKHYLLAQVLEELGAGVMLIHATHHFTEENSP
;
A
#
# COMPACT_ATOMS: atom_id res chain seq x y z
N MET A 1 -11.62 14.66 -2.19
CA MET A 1 -10.73 13.68 -1.54
C MET A 1 -9.63 13.33 -2.54
N PRO A 2 -8.38 13.10 -2.13
CA PRO A 2 -7.34 12.66 -3.06
C PRO A 2 -7.78 11.37 -3.77
N HIS A 3 -7.41 11.21 -5.05
CA HIS A 3 -7.71 10.02 -5.85
C HIS A 3 -6.48 9.08 -5.85
N LEU A 4 -6.25 8.41 -4.72
CA LEU A 4 -5.02 7.63 -4.50
C LEU A 4 -4.92 6.44 -5.45
N ALA A 5 -6.03 5.81 -5.84
CA ALA A 5 -6.02 4.73 -6.83
C ALA A 5 -5.47 5.22 -8.18
N ALA A 6 -5.88 6.41 -8.61
CA ALA A 6 -5.37 7.02 -9.84
C ALA A 6 -3.89 7.40 -9.72
N GLN A 7 -3.47 7.95 -8.58
CA GLN A 7 -2.07 8.31 -8.31
C GLN A 7 -1.16 7.08 -8.25
N LEU A 8 -1.57 6.02 -7.55
CA LEU A 8 -0.84 4.77 -7.47
C LEU A 8 -0.68 4.14 -8.86
N ARG A 9 -1.76 4.11 -9.65
CA ARG A 9 -1.73 3.62 -11.04
C ARG A 9 -0.73 4.40 -11.89
N ALA A 10 -0.81 5.73 -11.86
CA ALA A 10 0.09 6.59 -12.63
C ALA A 10 1.56 6.38 -12.23
N ALA A 11 1.85 6.34 -10.93
CA ALA A 11 3.19 6.12 -10.40
C ALA A 11 3.73 4.72 -10.75
N ALA A 12 2.88 3.69 -10.73
CA ALA A 12 3.23 2.33 -11.13
C ALA A 12 3.56 2.23 -12.63
N ILE A 13 2.77 2.89 -13.49
CA ILE A 13 3.03 2.96 -14.93
C ILE A 13 4.34 3.70 -15.22
N GLN A 14 4.56 4.85 -14.59
CA GLN A 14 5.78 5.64 -14.73
C GLN A 14 7.04 4.82 -14.40
N ARG A 15 6.92 3.89 -13.45
CA ARG A 15 8.02 3.02 -12.98
C ARG A 15 8.08 1.67 -13.70
N GLY A 16 7.21 1.41 -14.68
CA GLY A 16 7.16 0.14 -15.40
C GLY A 16 6.67 -1.05 -14.57
N VAL A 17 6.02 -0.82 -13.44
CA VAL A 17 5.46 -1.86 -12.54
C VAL A 17 4.07 -2.33 -13.00
N LEU A 18 3.37 -1.47 -13.75
CA LEU A 18 2.05 -1.74 -14.31
C LEU A 18 2.02 -1.29 -15.78
N ASP A 19 1.43 -2.11 -16.65
CA ASP A 19 1.22 -1.75 -18.05
C ASP A 19 0.13 -0.66 -18.18
N ALA A 20 0.33 0.30 -19.09
CA ALA A 20 -0.58 1.43 -19.27
C ALA A 20 -1.98 1.05 -19.77
N SER A 21 -2.14 -0.12 -20.39
CA SER A 21 -3.42 -0.67 -20.83
C SER A 21 -4.23 -1.32 -19.68
N VAL A 22 -3.59 -1.61 -18.55
CA VAL A 22 -4.21 -2.31 -17.44
C VAL A 22 -4.93 -1.32 -16.51
N ASN A 23 -6.16 -1.66 -16.14
CA ASN A 23 -6.89 -0.97 -15.09
C ASN A 23 -6.42 -1.44 -13.71
N LEU A 24 -6.33 -0.51 -12.75
CA LEU A 24 -5.94 -0.87 -11.39
C LEU A 24 -7.08 -1.66 -10.72
N SER A 25 -6.92 -2.97 -10.62
CA SER A 25 -7.80 -3.84 -9.86
C SER A 25 -7.36 -3.92 -8.39
N VAL A 26 -8.21 -4.49 -7.53
CA VAL A 26 -7.84 -4.82 -6.14
C VAL A 26 -6.58 -5.68 -6.08
N GLY A 27 -6.49 -6.71 -6.93
CA GLY A 27 -5.33 -7.60 -6.98
C GLY A 27 -4.05 -6.86 -7.37
N GLU A 28 -4.12 -5.96 -8.35
CA GLU A 28 -2.98 -5.13 -8.76
C GLU A 28 -2.57 -4.15 -7.66
N ALA A 29 -3.53 -3.50 -7.00
CA ALA A 29 -3.25 -2.60 -5.88
C ALA A 29 -2.52 -3.33 -4.75
N VAL A 30 -3.01 -4.52 -4.35
CA VAL A 30 -2.36 -5.35 -3.33
C VAL A 30 -0.95 -5.74 -3.75
N ARG A 31 -0.76 -6.21 -4.99
CA ARG A 31 0.54 -6.60 -5.53
C ARG A 31 1.54 -5.43 -5.50
N ILE A 32 1.14 -4.28 -6.03
CA ILE A 32 1.98 -3.08 -6.10
C ILE A 32 2.39 -2.63 -4.70
N VAL A 33 1.45 -2.49 -3.77
CA VAL A 33 1.73 -1.97 -2.41
C VAL A 33 2.57 -2.97 -1.59
N ARG A 34 2.31 -4.28 -1.73
CA ARG A 34 3.14 -5.33 -1.13
C ARG A 34 4.60 -5.19 -1.57
N ASP A 35 4.81 -5.03 -2.88
CA ASP A 35 6.13 -5.06 -3.52
C ASP A 35 6.89 -3.72 -3.44
N LEU A 36 6.27 -2.65 -2.90
CA LEU A 36 7.00 -1.42 -2.56
C LEU A 36 8.24 -1.76 -1.69
N PRO A 37 9.40 -1.10 -1.87
CA PRO A 37 10.53 -1.24 -0.97
C PRO A 37 10.14 -1.02 0.50
N TYR A 38 10.53 -1.97 1.36
CA TYR A 38 10.33 -1.84 2.81
C TYR A 38 11.38 -0.90 3.41
N GLN A 39 11.15 0.39 3.29
CA GLN A 39 12.02 1.45 3.77
C GLN A 39 11.17 2.60 4.32
N ARG A 40 11.72 3.36 5.27
CA ARG A 40 11.03 4.51 5.85
C ARG A 40 10.97 5.65 4.83
N ALA A 41 9.76 6.04 4.42
CA ALA A 41 9.53 7.30 3.73
C ALA A 41 9.60 8.48 4.72
N SER A 42 9.67 9.72 4.23
CA SER A 42 9.70 10.91 5.08
C SER A 42 8.45 11.08 5.96
N ASP A 43 7.32 10.51 5.53
CA ASP A 43 6.05 10.45 6.25
C ASP A 43 5.32 9.14 5.90
N ARG A 44 4.38 8.72 6.75
CA ARG A 44 3.49 7.56 6.57
C ARG A 44 2.20 7.88 5.80
N ARG A 45 2.02 9.12 5.34
CA ARG A 45 0.87 9.52 4.50
C ARG A 45 0.87 8.75 3.17
N PRO A 46 -0.29 8.27 2.67
CA PRO A 46 -0.38 7.53 1.42
C PRO A 46 0.27 8.21 0.21
N GLU A 47 0.11 9.54 0.09
CA GLU A 47 0.67 10.34 -0.99
C GLU A 47 2.19 10.29 -0.97
N THR A 48 2.80 10.43 0.22
CA THR A 48 4.25 10.36 0.40
C THR A 48 4.79 8.97 0.08
N VAL A 49 4.06 7.91 0.47
CA VAL A 49 4.44 6.52 0.14
C VAL A 49 4.43 6.28 -1.37
N ILE A 50 3.46 6.85 -2.11
CA ILE A 50 3.42 6.79 -3.58
C ILE A 50 4.56 7.60 -4.20
N GLU A 51 4.73 8.85 -3.77
CA GLU A 51 5.73 9.77 -4.33
C GLU A 51 7.15 9.22 -4.18
N GLU A 52 7.51 8.81 -2.97
CA GLU A 52 8.82 8.25 -2.67
C GLU A 52 8.98 6.78 -3.07
N TRP A 53 7.88 6.11 -3.39
CA TRP A 53 7.84 4.70 -3.77
C TRP A 53 8.47 3.77 -2.75
N ARG A 54 8.17 3.99 -1.47
CA ARG A 54 8.64 3.17 -0.34
C ARG A 54 7.76 3.37 0.88
N GLY A 55 7.72 2.38 1.75
CA GLY A 55 7.02 2.50 3.03
C GLY A 55 7.31 1.34 3.96
N THR A 56 7.17 1.58 5.26
CA THR A 56 7.11 0.52 6.27
C THR A 56 5.68 -0.02 6.40
N CYS A 57 5.45 -0.98 7.30
CA CYS A 57 4.16 -1.65 7.45
C CYS A 57 2.98 -0.67 7.55
N SER A 58 3.03 0.31 8.46
CA SER A 58 1.93 1.25 8.68
C SER A 58 1.66 2.14 7.47
N GLY A 59 2.69 2.71 6.84
CA GLY A 59 2.52 3.53 5.63
C GLY A 59 1.94 2.74 4.45
N LYS A 60 2.41 1.50 4.24
CA LYS A 60 1.86 0.60 3.22
C LYS A 60 0.40 0.24 3.49
N HIS A 61 0.05 -0.09 4.74
CA HIS A 61 -1.32 -0.44 5.09
C HIS A 61 -2.27 0.75 4.95
N TYR A 62 -1.86 1.97 5.31
CA TYR A 62 -2.68 3.16 5.13
C TYR A 62 -2.93 3.48 3.67
N LEU A 63 -1.89 3.37 2.83
CA LEU A 63 -2.04 3.49 1.38
C LEU A 63 -3.00 2.44 0.83
N LEU A 64 -2.76 1.16 1.15
CA LEU A 64 -3.56 0.07 0.63
C LEU A 64 -5.03 0.22 1.04
N ALA A 65 -5.29 0.60 2.30
CA ALA A 65 -6.65 0.72 2.79
C ALA A 65 -7.46 1.76 2.00
N GLN A 66 -6.93 2.96 1.81
CA GLN A 66 -7.62 4.01 1.07
C GLN A 66 -7.79 3.66 -0.42
N VAL A 67 -6.77 3.06 -1.05
CA VAL A 67 -6.88 2.60 -2.45
C VAL A 67 -7.95 1.54 -2.60
N LEU A 68 -8.03 0.58 -1.67
CA LEU A 68 -9.03 -0.48 -1.72
C LEU A 68 -10.46 0.06 -1.49
N GLU A 69 -10.63 1.02 -0.58
CA GLU A 69 -11.90 1.74 -0.40
C GLU A 69 -12.33 2.47 -1.68
N GLU A 70 -11.41 3.17 -2.34
CA GLU A 70 -11.68 3.84 -3.64
C GLU A 70 -12.06 2.85 -4.75
N LEU A 71 -11.53 1.63 -4.70
CA LEU A 71 -11.87 0.54 -5.62
C LEU A 71 -13.17 -0.19 -5.23
N GLY A 72 -13.87 0.27 -4.20
CA GLY A 72 -15.18 -0.26 -3.76
C GLY A 72 -15.09 -1.48 -2.84
N ALA A 73 -13.92 -1.79 -2.29
CA ALA A 73 -13.77 -2.87 -1.31
C ALA A 73 -14.10 -2.38 0.11
N GLY A 74 -14.71 -3.26 0.91
CA GLY A 74 -14.82 -3.05 2.36
C GLY A 74 -13.49 -3.33 3.02
N VAL A 75 -12.97 -2.37 3.78
CA VAL A 75 -11.64 -2.45 4.41
C VAL A 75 -11.72 -2.15 5.90
N MET A 76 -10.87 -2.82 6.67
CA MET A 76 -10.63 -2.52 8.08
C MET A 76 -9.12 -2.54 8.35
N LEU A 77 -8.62 -1.46 8.96
CA LEU A 77 -7.24 -1.41 9.45
C LEU A 77 -7.19 -2.01 10.87
N ILE A 78 -6.38 -3.05 11.03
CA ILE A 78 -6.19 -3.75 12.31
C ILE A 78 -4.74 -3.57 12.75
N HIS A 79 -4.56 -3.09 13.98
CA HIS A 79 -3.28 -3.15 14.67
C HIS A 79 -3.33 -4.29 15.69
N ALA A 80 -2.48 -5.30 15.51
CA ALA A 80 -2.42 -6.48 16.39
C ALA A 80 -1.04 -6.54 17.06
N THR A 81 -1.01 -6.34 18.37
CA THR A 81 0.19 -6.55 19.18
C THR A 81 0.28 -8.02 19.56
N HIS A 82 1.47 -8.60 19.41
CA HIS A 82 1.76 -9.96 19.83
C HIS A 82 2.81 -9.91 20.93
N HIS A 83 2.59 -10.67 22.01
CA HIS A 83 3.57 -10.84 23.07
C HIS A 83 4.22 -12.22 22.93
N PHE A 84 5.51 -12.21 22.64
CA PHE A 84 6.31 -13.41 22.47
C PHE A 84 6.96 -13.82 23.81
N THR A 85 6.82 -15.08 24.19
CA THR A 85 7.44 -15.78 25.32
C THR A 85 8.21 -16.99 24.79
N GLU A 86 9.01 -17.65 25.62
CA GLU A 86 9.66 -18.93 25.23
C GLU A 86 8.65 -20.02 24.81
N GLU A 87 7.43 -19.98 25.37
CA GLU A 87 6.37 -20.97 25.14
C GLU A 87 5.60 -20.76 23.82
N ASN A 88 5.69 -19.57 23.20
CA ASN A 88 4.88 -19.20 22.03
C ASN A 88 5.68 -18.51 20.90
N SER A 89 7.00 -18.51 20.98
CA SER A 89 7.89 -18.08 19.89
C SER A 89 8.12 -19.24 18.91
N PRO A 90 8.17 -18.99 17.59
CA PRO A 90 8.40 -20.03 16.57
C PRO A 90 9.76 -20.72 16.69
#